data_AF-A0A5E4W8H9-F1
#
_entry.id   AF-A0A5E4W8H9-F1
#
_cell.length_a   1.000
_cell.length_b   1.000
_cell.length_c   1.000
_cell.angle_alpha   90.00
_cell.angle_beta   90.00
_cell.angle_gamma   90.00
#
_symmetry.space_group_name_H-M   'P 1'
#
loop_
_entity.id
_entity.type
_entity.pdbx_description
1 polymer ?
#
loop_
_entity_poly.entity_id
_entity_poly.type
_entity_poly.pdbx_seq_one_letter_code
_entity_poly.pdbx_strand_id
1 'polypeptide(L)'
;MRRTVLEIEMFEEGGQVGLHYQAGHPTDPVAIETFDQLIAILGHFRAGVSPPVHANPPNPQSPVFAILDPRWQISGDPMGGGAVLRIRHPGFGWLAFSIPLHELVKFAGGASQIAQSMADDALQHRHAN
;
A
#
# COMPACT_ATOMS: atom_id res chain seq x y z
N MET A 1 -10.35 -32.85 -2.67
CA MET A 1 -9.76 -32.89 -4.04
C MET A 1 -9.09 -31.53 -4.27
N ARG A 2 -7.82 -31.49 -4.69
CA ARG A 2 -7.11 -30.22 -4.96
C ARG A 2 -7.36 -29.82 -6.41
N ARG A 3 -7.72 -28.56 -6.65
CA ARG A 3 -7.88 -27.97 -7.98
C ARG A 3 -6.86 -26.85 -8.13
N THR A 4 -6.13 -26.82 -9.25
CA THR A 4 -5.30 -25.67 -9.61
C THR A 4 -6.19 -24.60 -10.23
N VAL A 5 -6.09 -23.37 -9.74
CA VAL A 5 -6.84 -22.21 -10.26
C VAL A 5 -5.94 -21.29 -11.10
N LEU A 6 -4.66 -21.19 -10.73
CA LEU A 6 -3.66 -20.34 -11.36
C LEU A 6 -2.30 -21.02 -11.24
N GLU A 7 -1.56 -21.05 -12.33
CA GLU A 7 -0.15 -21.42 -12.34
C GLU A 7 0.68 -20.19 -12.70
N ILE A 8 1.76 -19.97 -11.95
CA ILE A 8 2.64 -18.82 -12.08
C ILE A 8 4.07 -19.32 -12.16
N GLU A 9 4.74 -18.89 -13.22
CA GLU A 9 6.17 -19.02 -13.38
C GLU A 9 6.80 -17.63 -13.25
N MET A 10 7.68 -17.47 -12.28
CA MET A 10 8.56 -16.31 -12.21
C MET A 10 9.85 -16.65 -12.95
N PHE A 11 10.32 -15.73 -13.79
CA PHE A 11 11.56 -15.90 -14.53
C PHE A 11 12.43 -14.67 -14.40
N GLU A 12 13.73 -14.86 -14.59
CA GLU A 12 14.71 -13.79 -14.67
C GLU A 12 15.38 -13.86 -16.03
N GLU A 13 15.28 -12.77 -16.80
CA GLU A 13 15.92 -12.65 -18.10
C GLU A 13 16.52 -11.26 -18.26
N GLY A 14 17.81 -11.18 -18.62
CA GLY A 14 18.50 -9.90 -18.79
C GLY A 14 18.54 -9.01 -17.54
N GLY A 15 18.43 -9.60 -16.33
CA GLY A 15 18.38 -8.85 -15.07
C GLY A 15 17.01 -8.24 -14.73
N GLN A 16 15.99 -8.54 -15.53
CA GLN A 16 14.61 -8.20 -15.21
C GLN A 16 13.88 -9.45 -14.68
N VAL A 17 13.11 -9.25 -13.62
CA VAL A 17 12.18 -10.27 -13.11
C VAL A 17 10.87 -10.13 -13.87
N GLY A 18 10.41 -11.22 -14.46
CA GLY A 18 9.13 -11.33 -15.15
C GLY A 18 8.20 -12.37 -14.51
N LEU A 19 6.98 -12.39 -15.01
CA LEU A 19 5.89 -13.27 -14.58
C LEU A 19 5.21 -13.80 -15.83
N HIS A 20 5.13 -15.12 -15.95
CA HIS A 20 4.15 -15.79 -16.79
C HIS A 20 3.08 -16.40 -15.91
N TYR A 21 1.83 -16.30 -16.34
CA TYR A 21 0.72 -16.95 -15.65
C TYR A 21 -0.19 -17.65 -16.66
N GLN A 22 -0.80 -18.75 -16.22
CA GLN A 22 -1.80 -19.46 -16.99
C GLN A 22 -2.94 -19.93 -16.09
N ALA A 23 -4.15 -19.96 -16.65
CA ALA A 23 -5.30 -20.51 -15.95
C ALA A 23 -5.06 -21.99 -15.62
N GLY A 24 -5.55 -22.43 -14.45
CA GLY A 24 -5.47 -23.85 -14.08
C GLY A 24 -6.29 -24.77 -14.99
N HIS A 25 -7.18 -24.22 -15.82
CA HIS A 25 -7.90 -24.95 -16.86
C HIS A 25 -7.99 -24.09 -18.14
N PRO A 26 -7.74 -24.63 -19.35
CA PRO A 26 -7.65 -23.84 -20.58
C PRO A 26 -8.91 -23.05 -20.96
N THR A 27 -10.08 -23.50 -20.52
CA THR A 27 -11.38 -22.88 -20.86
C THR A 27 -11.91 -21.93 -19.79
N ASP A 28 -11.23 -21.84 -18.63
CA ASP A 28 -11.71 -21.07 -17.50
C ASP A 28 -10.82 -19.82 -17.36
N PRO A 29 -11.31 -18.61 -17.71
CA PRO A 29 -10.50 -17.41 -17.60
C PRO A 29 -10.12 -17.16 -16.13
N VAL A 30 -8.92 -16.62 -15.93
CA VAL A 30 -8.46 -16.22 -14.58
C VAL A 30 -9.28 -14.99 -14.16
N ALA A 31 -10.12 -15.16 -13.15
CA ALA A 31 -10.89 -14.06 -12.58
C ALA A 31 -9.96 -13.09 -11.83
N ILE A 32 -10.26 -11.79 -11.84
CA ILE A 32 -9.44 -10.75 -11.18
C ILE A 32 -9.28 -11.06 -9.69
N GLU A 33 -10.34 -11.57 -9.07
CA GLU A 33 -10.38 -11.98 -7.66
C GLU A 33 -9.33 -13.06 -7.34
N THR A 34 -8.87 -13.82 -8.33
CA THR A 34 -7.81 -14.82 -8.18
C THR A 34 -6.46 -14.15 -7.91
N PHE A 35 -6.18 -13.01 -8.57
CA PHE A 35 -4.98 -12.22 -8.30
C PHE A 35 -5.07 -11.53 -6.93
N ASP A 36 -6.24 -11.01 -6.56
CA ASP A 36 -6.43 -10.43 -5.23
C ASP A 36 -6.18 -11.47 -4.12
N GLN A 37 -6.72 -12.68 -4.28
CA GLN A 37 -6.47 -13.79 -3.36
C GLN A 37 -5.00 -14.19 -3.31
N LEU A 38 -4.34 -14.31 -4.47
CA LEU A 38 -2.92 -14.62 -4.54
C LEU A 38 -2.08 -13.57 -3.82
N ILE A 39 -2.33 -12.27 -4.07
CA ILE A 39 -1.62 -11.16 -3.44
C ILE A 39 -1.82 -11.22 -1.93
N ALA A 40 -3.04 -11.47 -1.45
CA ALA A 40 -3.31 -11.61 -0.02
C ALA A 40 -2.54 -12.78 0.60
N ILE A 41 -2.50 -13.94 -0.07
CA ILE A 41 -1.76 -15.12 0.36
C ILE A 41 -0.24 -14.84 0.39
N LEU A 42 0.30 -14.23 -0.68
CA LEU A 42 1.71 -13.86 -0.74
C LEU A 42 2.07 -12.83 0.32
N GLY A 43 1.21 -11.85 0.59
CA GLY A 43 1.38 -10.88 1.67
C GLY A 43 1.44 -11.56 3.04
N HIS A 44 0.56 -12.52 3.30
CA HIS A 44 0.57 -13.31 4.52
C HIS A 44 1.88 -14.10 4.68
N PHE A 45 2.34 -14.80 3.62
CA PHE A 45 3.61 -15.51 3.66
C PHE A 45 4.80 -14.57 3.81
N ARG A 46 4.83 -13.45 3.07
CA ARG A 46 5.91 -12.45 3.13
C ARG A 46 6.09 -11.91 4.53
N ALA A 47 5.02 -11.74 5.30
CA ALA A 47 5.08 -11.29 6.69
C ALA A 47 5.85 -12.27 7.61
N GLY A 48 5.86 -13.57 7.28
CA GLY A 48 6.62 -14.59 8.01
C GLY A 48 8.03 -14.86 7.49
N VAL A 49 8.41 -14.30 6.34
CA VAL A 49 9.71 -14.55 5.71
C VAL A 49 10.77 -13.59 6.25
N SER A 50 11.95 -14.13 6.57
CA SER A 50 13.13 -13.35 6.96
C SER A 50 13.89 -12.82 5.73
N PRO A 51 14.45 -11.60 5.80
CA PRO A 51 14.34 -10.64 6.89
C PRO A 51 12.95 -9.99 6.96
N PRO A 52 12.49 -9.59 8.17
CA PRO A 52 11.25 -8.84 8.30
C PRO A 52 11.35 -7.52 7.52
N VAL A 53 10.20 -6.97 7.13
CA VAL A 53 10.16 -5.60 6.61
C VAL A 53 10.68 -4.66 7.70
N HIS A 54 11.60 -3.76 7.35
CA HIS A 54 12.17 -2.82 8.30
C HIS A 54 11.06 -2.00 8.96
N ALA A 55 11.02 -1.98 10.29
CA ALA A 55 10.00 -1.28 11.05
C ALA A 55 10.15 0.25 11.01
N ASN A 56 11.38 0.73 10.82
CA ASN A 56 11.65 2.15 10.70
C ASN A 56 11.35 2.62 9.27
N PRO A 57 10.79 3.84 9.11
CA PRO A 57 10.62 4.41 7.79
C PRO A 57 12.00 4.53 7.10
N PRO A 58 12.06 4.36 5.77
CA PRO A 58 13.28 4.63 5.01
C PRO A 58 13.72 6.08 5.23
N ASN A 59 15.02 6.35 5.01
CA ASN A 59 15.55 7.71 5.10
C ASN A 59 14.73 8.64 4.18
N PRO A 60 14.28 9.83 4.63
CA PRO A 60 13.53 10.78 3.80
C PRO A 60 14.21 11.15 2.48
N GLN A 61 15.52 11.01 2.39
CA GLN A 61 16.32 11.25 1.17
C GLN A 61 16.40 10.04 0.24
N SER A 62 15.98 8.86 0.70
CA SER A 62 15.91 7.67 -0.15
C SER A 62 14.77 7.81 -1.15
N PRO A 63 14.98 7.45 -2.43
CA PRO A 63 13.92 7.47 -3.43
C PRO A 63 12.88 6.43 -3.06
N VAL A 64 11.77 6.87 -2.46
CA VAL A 64 10.57 6.06 -2.29
C VAL A 64 9.61 6.45 -3.39
N PHE A 65 9.21 5.48 -4.22
CA PHE A 65 8.17 5.69 -5.21
C PHE A 65 6.83 5.86 -4.50
N ALA A 66 6.42 7.11 -4.29
CA ALA A 66 5.11 7.44 -3.74
C ALA A 66 4.02 7.18 -4.78
N ILE A 67 2.90 6.62 -4.34
CA ILE A 67 1.67 6.60 -5.14
C ILE A 67 1.15 8.04 -5.21
N LEU A 68 0.98 8.55 -6.43
CA LEU A 68 0.44 9.87 -6.68
C LEU A 68 -1.08 9.89 -6.46
N ASP A 69 -1.57 10.92 -5.77
CA ASP A 69 -2.98 11.19 -5.48
C ASP A 69 -3.81 9.95 -5.06
N PRO A 70 -3.39 9.23 -4.00
CA PRO A 70 -4.14 8.07 -3.56
C PRO A 70 -5.51 8.49 -3.02
N ARG A 71 -6.55 7.72 -3.37
CA ARG A 71 -7.85 7.85 -2.69
C ARG A 71 -7.72 7.32 -1.27
N TRP A 72 -8.26 8.05 -0.30
CA TRP A 72 -8.21 7.68 1.10
C TRP A 72 -9.52 7.98 1.82
N GLN A 73 -9.74 7.31 2.95
CA GLN A 73 -10.85 7.53 3.86
C GLN A 73 -10.37 7.31 5.29
N ILE A 74 -10.84 8.15 6.23
CA ILE A 74 -10.65 7.91 7.66
C ILE A 74 -12.02 7.81 8.35
N SER A 75 -12.17 6.86 9.26
CA SER A 75 -13.40 6.67 10.06
C SER A 75 -13.02 6.30 11.49
N GLY A 76 -13.91 6.53 12.46
CA GLY A 76 -13.69 6.03 13.83
C GLY A 76 -13.56 4.49 13.86
N ASP A 77 -12.73 3.98 14.78
CA ASP A 77 -12.62 2.53 15.05
C ASP A 77 -13.61 2.15 16.17
N PRO A 78 -14.69 1.41 15.86
CA PRO A 78 -15.70 1.03 16.85
C PRO A 78 -15.23 -0.02 17.85
N MET A 79 -14.12 -0.73 17.59
CA MET A 79 -13.65 -1.84 18.43
C MET A 79 -12.45 -1.45 19.30
N GLY A 80 -11.52 -0.65 18.77
CA GLY A 80 -10.25 -0.33 19.44
C GLY A 80 -10.16 1.07 20.05
N GLY A 81 -11.07 1.98 19.69
CA GLY A 81 -10.88 3.42 19.94
C GLY A 81 -9.80 4.03 19.03
N GLY A 82 -10.02 5.26 18.56
CA GLY A 82 -9.15 5.90 17.55
C GLY A 82 -9.80 5.89 16.16
N ALA A 83 -9.02 5.58 15.11
CA ALA A 83 -9.50 5.61 13.74
C ALA A 83 -8.95 4.49 12.86
N VAL A 84 -9.68 4.16 11.79
CA VAL A 84 -9.23 3.32 10.68
C VAL A 84 -8.94 4.21 9.48
N LEU A 85 -7.67 4.27 9.07
CA LEU A 85 -7.23 4.91 7.83
C LEU A 85 -7.24 3.88 6.70
N ARG A 86 -7.96 4.16 5.63
CA ARG A 86 -8.00 3.36 4.41
C ARG A 86 -7.34 4.13 3.28
N ILE A 87 -6.39 3.51 2.58
CA ILE A 87 -5.69 4.10 1.44
C ILE A 87 -5.77 3.12 0.26
N ARG A 88 -6.13 3.62 -0.92
CA ARG A 88 -6.15 2.84 -2.15
C ARG A 88 -4.74 2.76 -2.74
N HIS A 89 -4.23 1.53 -2.88
CA HIS A 89 -3.03 1.20 -3.62
C HIS A 89 -3.38 0.60 -4.99
N PRO A 90 -2.78 1.04 -6.12
CA PRO A 90 -3.11 0.52 -7.44
C PRO A 90 -2.93 -0.99 -7.61
N GLY A 91 -1.92 -1.57 -6.96
CA GLY A 91 -1.63 -3.00 -7.04
C GLY A 91 -2.17 -3.85 -5.89
N PHE A 92 -2.65 -3.25 -4.79
CA PHE A 92 -3.09 -4.00 -3.59
C PHE A 92 -4.54 -3.69 -3.18
N GLY A 93 -5.26 -2.88 -3.95
CA GLY A 93 -6.62 -2.48 -3.60
C GLY A 93 -6.66 -1.54 -2.38
N TRP A 94 -7.66 -1.71 -1.52
CA TRP A 94 -7.81 -0.90 -0.31
C TRP A 94 -7.04 -1.50 0.86
N LEU A 95 -6.04 -0.78 1.36
CA LEU A 95 -5.31 -1.12 2.57
C LEU A 95 -5.90 -0.37 3.76
N ALA A 96 -6.09 -1.04 4.89
CA ALA A 96 -6.67 -0.48 6.10
C ALA A 96 -5.69 -0.58 7.28
N PHE A 97 -5.54 0.51 8.01
CA PHE A 97 -4.66 0.64 9.17
C PHE A 97 -5.48 1.14 10.36
N SER A 98 -5.53 0.37 11.45
CA SER A 98 -6.07 0.86 12.72
C SER A 98 -5.00 1.71 13.41
N ILE A 99 -5.38 2.93 13.78
CA ILE A 99 -4.53 3.94 14.39
C ILE A 99 -5.12 4.27 15.77
N PRO A 100 -4.39 3.97 16.86
CA PRO A 100 -4.86 4.27 18.20
C PRO A 100 -4.95 5.79 18.40
N LEU A 101 -5.85 6.23 19.28
CA LEU A 101 -6.17 7.66 19.46
C LEU A 101 -4.94 8.57 19.68
N HIS A 102 -3.97 8.14 20.49
CA HIS A 102 -2.78 8.96 20.78
C HIS A 102 -1.89 9.17 19.55
N GLU A 103 -1.75 8.16 18.67
CA GLU A 103 -1.04 8.30 17.40
C GLU A 103 -1.88 9.06 16.38
N LEU A 104 -3.21 8.93 16.41
CA LEU A 104 -4.10 9.70 15.55
C LEU A 104 -3.98 11.21 15.81
N VAL A 105 -3.86 11.61 17.08
CA VAL A 105 -3.62 13.03 17.45
C VAL A 105 -2.29 13.53 16.90
N LYS A 106 -1.21 12.73 17.03
CA LYS A 106 0.10 13.08 16.45
C LYS A 106 0.05 13.17 14.92
N PHE A 107 -0.61 12.20 14.28
CA PHE A 107 -0.80 12.16 12.83
C PHE A 107 -1.53 13.42 12.33
N ALA A 108 -2.65 13.78 12.96
CA ALA A 108 -3.41 14.97 12.63
C ALA A 108 -2.57 16.25 12.79
N GLY A 109 -1.86 16.38 13.92
CA GLY A 109 -0.98 17.53 14.16
C GLY A 109 0.13 17.67 13.11
N GLY A 110 0.82 16.56 12.78
CA GLY A 110 1.86 16.56 11.75
C GLY A 110 1.32 16.91 10.36
N ALA A 111 0.18 16.35 9.98
CA ALA A 111 -0.46 16.65 8.69
C ALA A 111 -0.87 18.13 8.60
N SER A 112 -1.47 18.69 9.65
CA SER A 112 -1.84 20.11 9.70
C SER A 112 -0.62 21.03 9.63
N GLN A 113 0.47 20.69 10.34
CA GLN A 113 1.70 21.47 10.32
C GLN A 113 2.32 21.54 8.92
N ILE A 114 2.40 20.41 8.21
CA ILE A 114 2.93 20.35 6.84
C ILE A 114 2.05 21.17 5.89
N ALA A 115 0.73 21.01 5.97
CA ALA A 115 -0.20 21.76 5.12
C ALA A 115 -0.07 23.28 5.32
N GLN A 116 0.09 23.73 6.57
CA GLN A 116 0.30 25.14 6.89
C GLN A 116 1.62 25.66 6.31
N SER A 117 2.73 24.93 6.50
CA SER A 117 4.03 25.31 5.96
C SER A 117 3.99 25.49 4.43
N MET A 118 3.35 24.56 3.72
CA MET A 118 3.20 24.63 2.26
C MET A 118 2.35 25.84 1.83
N ALA A 119 1.31 26.18 2.59
CA ALA A 119 0.47 27.34 2.31
C ALA A 119 1.25 28.66 2.50
N ASP A 120 2.04 28.75 3.58
CA ASP A 120 2.86 29.92 3.88
C ASP A 120 3.95 30.12 2.81
N ASP A 121 4.63 29.05 2.40
CA ASP A 121 5.64 29.08 1.33
C ASP A 121 5.01 29.57 0.01
N ALA A 122 3.83 29.08 -0.35
CA ALA A 122 3.12 29.49 -1.56
C ALA A 122 2.73 30.98 -1.55
N LEU A 123 2.40 31.53 -0.38
CA LEU A 123 2.11 32.95 -0.22
C LEU A 123 3.38 33.81 -0.37
N GLN A 124 4.50 33.39 0.24
CA GLN A 124 5.77 34.12 0.13
C GLN A 124 6.27 34.20 -1.31
N HIS A 125 6.19 33.10 -2.08
CA HIS A 125 6.59 33.09 -3.49
C HIS A 125 5.67 33.94 -4.39
N ARG A 126 4.39 34.12 -4.02
CA ARG A 126 3.46 35.00 -4.73
C ARG A 126 3.73 36.49 -4.51
N HIS A 127 4.35 36.87 -3.39
CA HIS A 127 4.72 38.26 -3.09
C HIS A 127 6.09 38.66 -3.65
N ALA A 128 6.88 37.70 -4.14
CA ALA A 128 8.22 37.91 -4.69
C ALA A 128 8.26 38.03 -6.23
N ASN A 129 7.13 37.80 -6.92
CA ASN A 129 6.93 37.99 -8.37
C ASN A 129 6.00 39.17 -8.64
#